data_AF-A0A9E0FME8-F1
#
_entry.id   AF-A0A9E0FME8-F1
#
_cell.length_a   1.000
_cell.length_b   1.000
_cell.length_c   1.000
_cell.angle_alpha   90.00
_cell.angle_beta   90.00
_cell.angle_gamma   90.00
#
_symmetry.space_group_name_H-M   'P 1'
#
loop_
_entity.id
_entity.type
_entity.pdbx_description
1 polymer ?
#
loop_
_entity_poly.entity_id
_entity_poly.type
_entity_poly.pdbx_seq_one_letter_code
_entity_poly.pdbx_strand_id
1 'polypeptide(L)'
;MRSEPGRIERRPLERADSVVEVLAPAAWTDARVEAWLDWADGETDLPAAIFRKAEIIAEQAGALALLPDARTRAAFRRDLGAALLAGRLAIAEPRALDAPGVIAAHDGDYVKALTTLRARRRGRVSARAAAAALAQRLQGVMDSIARCEGDPAACADPQSNLSLARAAEAARGAGATDVMILDAMTLARAGEDLWSAQAQFESGDGPGLIAALPASLAQNDMALAAAAWETGAVVAAFADGAAPRIAETWGATRGAVDLLAFGTGADFDAEGFDDAVGLAAIALAAFGGPVALGLGGVADWLAAQGLAYDSNAGRLAVREIYQRAREAMADIPMTGGLAVFDDPDLALRLGGASAAAAPWLGPVTVAETEDGALTRVLS
;
A
#
# COMPACT_ATOMS: atom_id res chain seq x y z
N MET A 1 0.81 18.19 24.97
CA MET A 1 0.90 17.20 26.08
C MET A 1 2.22 16.45 25.93
N ARG A 2 3.15 16.51 26.89
CA ARG A 2 4.43 15.77 26.79
C ARG A 2 4.09 14.27 26.76
N SER A 3 4.26 13.61 25.61
CA SER A 3 4.07 12.16 25.50
C SER A 3 4.97 11.47 26.53
N GLU A 4 4.39 10.77 27.49
CA GLU A 4 5.17 9.83 28.29
C GLU A 4 5.86 8.85 27.33
N PRO A 5 7.16 8.55 27.51
CA PRO A 5 7.81 7.54 26.71
C PRO A 5 7.05 6.23 26.90
N GLY A 6 6.40 5.75 25.83
CA GLY A 6 5.61 4.54 25.86
C GLY A 6 6.44 3.39 26.42
N ARG A 7 5.85 2.62 27.34
CA ARG A 7 6.47 1.42 27.91
C ARG A 7 7.01 0.54 26.79
N ILE A 8 8.30 0.19 26.84
CA ILE A 8 8.94 -0.75 25.92
C ILE A 8 8.92 -2.13 26.57
N GLU A 9 8.60 -3.17 25.81
CA GLU A 9 8.56 -4.55 26.30
C GLU A 9 9.10 -5.54 25.28
N ARG A 10 9.52 -6.70 25.78
CA ARG A 10 9.78 -7.88 24.94
C ARG A 10 8.50 -8.67 24.80
N ARG A 11 8.17 -9.06 23.58
CA ARG A 11 7.01 -9.91 23.29
C ARG A 11 7.28 -10.85 22.13
N PRO A 12 6.64 -12.04 22.12
CA PRO A 12 6.64 -12.91 20.96
C PRO A 12 5.81 -12.28 19.84
N LEU A 13 6.27 -12.42 18.61
CA LEU A 13 5.60 -11.99 17.39
C LEU A 13 5.53 -13.19 16.44
N GLU A 14 4.33 -13.59 16.06
CA GLU A 14 4.11 -14.66 15.09
C GLU A 14 4.31 -14.12 13.67
N ARG A 15 5.15 -14.79 12.88
CA ARG A 15 5.37 -14.53 11.45
C ARG A 15 4.95 -15.74 10.63
N ALA A 16 4.85 -15.57 9.31
CA ALA A 16 4.45 -16.62 8.38
C ALA A 16 5.14 -17.99 8.63
N ASP A 17 6.45 -17.99 8.93
CA ASP A 17 7.24 -19.22 9.07
C ASP A 17 7.90 -19.40 10.45
N SER A 18 7.69 -18.49 11.41
CA SER A 18 8.38 -18.54 12.71
C SER A 18 7.76 -17.64 13.78
N VAL A 19 8.12 -17.85 15.04
CA VAL A 19 7.84 -16.90 16.14
C VAL A 19 9.16 -16.26 16.57
N VAL A 20 9.19 -14.93 16.63
CA VAL A 20 10.39 -14.16 16.99
C VAL A 20 10.12 -13.29 18.22
N GLU A 21 11.11 -13.17 19.10
CA GLU A 21 11.05 -12.26 20.25
C GLU A 21 11.50 -10.86 19.83
N VAL A 22 10.62 -9.86 19.98
CA VAL A 22 10.86 -8.47 19.56
C VAL A 22 10.75 -7.53 20.76
N LEU A 23 11.68 -6.57 20.86
CA LEU A 23 11.60 -5.45 21.78
C LEU A 23 10.95 -4.26 21.07
N ALA A 24 9.77 -3.85 21.54
CA ALA A 24 8.97 -2.81 20.90
C ALA A 24 8.15 -2.00 21.92
N PRO A 25 7.61 -0.82 21.55
CA PRO A 25 6.61 -0.13 22.36
C PRO A 25 5.36 -1.01 22.60
N ALA A 26 4.96 -1.15 23.86
CA ALA A 26 3.82 -1.98 24.28
C ALA A 26 2.49 -1.54 23.64
N ALA A 27 2.36 -0.26 23.30
CA ALA A 27 1.17 0.30 22.67
C ALA A 27 1.07 0.00 21.16
N TRP A 28 2.10 -0.56 20.53
CA TRP A 28 2.06 -0.90 19.10
C TRP A 28 1.34 -2.22 18.87
N THR A 29 0.48 -2.28 17.85
CA THR A 29 -0.12 -3.53 17.38
C THR A 29 0.93 -4.43 16.72
N ASP A 30 0.66 -5.73 16.60
CA ASP A 30 1.60 -6.67 15.96
C ASP A 30 1.88 -6.30 14.50
N ALA A 31 0.85 -5.93 13.73
CA ALA A 31 1.02 -5.44 12.36
C ALA A 31 1.93 -4.20 12.27
N ARG A 32 1.86 -3.30 13.26
CA ARG A 32 2.76 -2.14 13.33
C ARG A 32 4.19 -2.56 13.66
N VAL A 33 4.37 -3.51 14.58
CA VAL A 33 5.69 -4.05 14.92
C VAL A 33 6.31 -4.77 13.72
N GLU A 34 5.56 -5.59 13.01
CA GLU A 34 6.01 -6.23 11.76
C GLU A 34 6.47 -5.22 10.73
N ALA A 35 5.66 -4.18 10.46
CA ALA A 35 6.03 -3.16 9.48
C ALA A 35 7.30 -2.38 9.87
N TRP A 36 7.54 -2.15 11.17
CA TRP A 36 8.80 -1.57 11.64
C TRP A 36 9.97 -2.55 11.60
N LEU A 37 9.72 -3.85 11.84
CA LEU A 37 10.71 -4.90 11.75
C LEU A 37 11.22 -5.06 10.31
N ASP A 38 10.33 -5.03 9.33
CA ASP A 38 10.70 -5.08 7.91
C ASP A 38 11.51 -3.84 7.49
N TRP A 39 11.12 -2.64 7.96
CA TRP A 39 11.90 -1.42 7.74
C TRP A 39 13.28 -1.43 8.44
N ALA A 40 13.38 -2.14 9.56
CA ALA A 40 14.59 -2.33 10.34
C ALA A 40 15.41 -3.54 9.85
N ASP A 41 15.19 -4.04 8.63
CA ASP A 41 15.93 -5.17 8.06
C ASP A 41 15.93 -6.43 8.95
N GLY A 42 14.85 -6.65 9.69
CA GLY A 42 14.65 -7.80 10.58
C GLY A 42 15.26 -7.66 11.99
N GLU A 43 15.81 -6.50 12.36
CA GLU A 43 16.39 -6.27 13.68
C GLU A 43 15.33 -6.26 14.79
N THR A 44 15.41 -7.21 15.72
CA THR A 44 14.35 -7.41 16.74
C THR A 44 14.42 -6.44 17.93
N ASP A 45 15.47 -5.63 18.06
CA ASP A 45 15.52 -4.48 18.98
C ASP A 45 15.10 -3.21 18.22
N LEU A 46 13.79 -2.99 18.09
CA LEU A 46 13.25 -1.88 17.29
C LEU A 46 13.68 -0.50 17.80
N PRO A 47 13.69 -0.19 19.11
CA PRO A 47 14.22 1.07 19.59
C PRO A 47 15.66 1.30 19.13
N ALA A 48 16.54 0.31 19.30
CA ALA A 48 17.94 0.46 18.90
C ALA A 48 18.08 0.59 17.37
N ALA A 49 17.31 -0.17 16.59
CA ALA A 49 17.33 -0.12 15.13
C ALA A 49 16.85 1.23 14.59
N ILE A 50 15.76 1.77 15.15
CA ILE A 50 15.23 3.10 14.81
C ILE A 50 16.28 4.19 15.07
N PHE A 51 16.93 4.18 16.24
CA PHE A 51 17.97 5.17 16.54
C PHE A 51 19.23 5.01 15.69
N ARG A 52 19.60 3.78 15.27
CA ARG A 52 20.68 3.54 14.30
C ARG A 52 20.35 4.12 12.93
N LYS A 53 19.16 3.84 12.39
CA LYS A 53 18.72 4.40 11.10
C LYS A 53 18.61 5.94 11.19
N ALA A 54 18.15 6.50 12.31
CA ALA A 54 18.16 7.94 12.53
C ALA A 54 19.58 8.55 12.55
N GLU A 55 20.58 7.84 13.06
CA GLU A 55 22.00 8.26 12.95
C GLU A 55 22.43 8.30 11.48
N ILE A 56 22.16 7.23 10.71
CA ILE A 56 22.51 7.16 9.29
C ILE A 56 21.90 8.35 8.51
N ILE A 57 20.62 8.65 8.75
CA ILE A 57 19.93 9.79 8.13
C ILE A 57 20.58 11.12 8.57
N ALA A 58 20.94 11.27 9.84
CA ALA A 58 21.59 12.48 10.36
C ALA A 58 22.99 12.70 9.77
N GLU A 59 23.75 11.63 9.55
CA GLU A 59 25.04 11.65 8.86
C GLU A 59 24.88 12.08 7.41
N GLN A 60 23.91 11.52 6.69
CA GLN A 60 23.58 11.89 5.30
C GLN A 60 23.15 13.36 5.19
N ALA A 61 22.24 13.81 6.06
CA ALA A 61 21.80 15.21 6.11
C ALA A 61 22.98 16.16 6.42
N GLY A 62 23.91 15.73 7.29
CA GLY A 62 25.14 16.46 7.56
C GLY A 62 26.06 16.56 6.34
N ALA A 63 26.21 15.48 5.56
CA ALA A 63 27.01 15.47 4.34
C ALA A 63 26.44 16.41 3.26
N LEU A 64 25.13 16.63 3.25
CA LEU A 64 24.42 17.57 2.37
C LEU A 64 24.34 19.00 2.93
N ALA A 65 25.03 19.29 4.05
CA ALA A 65 25.01 20.59 4.71
C ALA A 65 23.61 21.08 5.16
N LEU A 66 22.65 20.17 5.34
CA LEU A 66 21.32 20.48 5.90
C LEU A 66 21.40 20.73 7.42
N LEU A 67 22.44 20.20 8.06
CA LEU A 67 22.69 20.32 9.49
C LEU A 67 24.07 20.97 9.69
N PRO A 68 24.12 22.26 10.07
CA PRO A 68 25.32 23.09 9.95
C PRO A 68 26.47 22.68 10.90
N ASP A 69 26.14 22.07 12.04
CA ASP A 69 27.11 21.74 13.07
C ASP A 69 26.78 20.41 13.78
N ALA A 70 27.75 19.88 14.52
CA ALA A 70 27.64 18.60 15.20
C ALA A 70 26.57 18.57 16.32
N ARG A 71 26.29 19.72 16.96
CA ARG A 71 25.26 19.82 17.99
C ARG A 71 23.88 19.75 17.36
N THR A 72 23.66 20.46 16.26
CA THR A 72 22.42 20.42 15.48
C THR A 72 22.18 19.02 14.92
N ARG A 73 23.23 18.35 14.43
CA ARG A 73 23.14 16.94 14.00
C ARG A 73 22.75 15.98 15.13
N ALA A 74 23.38 16.11 16.29
CA ALA A 74 23.05 15.27 17.45
C ALA A 74 21.63 15.51 17.97
N ALA A 75 21.14 16.76 17.92
CA ALA A 75 19.77 17.09 18.25
C ALA A 75 18.79 16.46 17.25
N PHE A 76 19.01 16.70 15.95
CA PHE A 76 18.21 16.12 14.87
C PHE A 76 18.08 14.60 14.99
N ARG A 77 19.21 13.88 15.16
CA ARG A 77 19.20 12.43 15.34
C ARG A 77 18.31 11.98 16.50
N ARG A 78 18.49 12.61 17.66
CA ARG A 78 17.74 12.28 18.87
C ARG A 78 16.25 12.53 18.66
N ASP A 79 15.90 13.68 18.09
CA ASP A 79 14.53 14.12 17.95
C ASP A 79 13.80 13.33 16.84
N LEU A 80 14.50 13.00 15.74
CA LEU A 80 14.02 12.10 14.70
C LEU A 80 13.78 10.69 15.26
N GLY A 81 14.75 10.09 15.95
CA GLY A 81 14.60 8.76 16.54
C GLY A 81 13.45 8.70 17.55
N ALA A 82 13.30 9.75 18.37
CA ALA A 82 12.17 9.87 19.29
C ALA A 82 10.83 10.01 18.57
N ALA A 83 10.75 10.79 17.48
CA ALA A 83 9.53 10.97 16.70
C ALA A 83 9.10 9.69 15.96
N LEU A 84 10.05 8.95 15.39
CA LEU A 84 9.84 7.64 14.76
C LEU A 84 9.33 6.62 15.80
N LEU A 85 10.00 6.51 16.95
CA LEU A 85 9.63 5.58 18.01
C LEU A 85 8.30 5.94 18.70
N ALA A 86 7.99 7.23 18.83
CA ALA A 86 6.69 7.68 19.30
C ALA A 86 5.59 7.51 18.27
N GLY A 87 5.93 7.14 17.02
CA GLY A 87 4.96 6.91 15.97
C GLY A 87 4.35 8.18 15.38
N ARG A 88 4.99 9.34 15.59
CA ARG A 88 4.51 10.65 15.09
C ARG A 88 4.82 10.86 13.61
N LEU A 89 5.85 10.18 13.12
CA LEU A 89 6.22 10.18 11.71
C LEU A 89 6.82 8.83 11.31
N ALA A 90 6.80 8.52 10.02
CA ALA A 90 7.43 7.35 9.43
C ALA A 90 8.05 7.71 8.07
N ILE A 91 9.07 6.97 7.64
CA ILE A 91 9.83 7.23 6.41
C ILE A 91 10.04 5.93 5.63
N ALA A 92 9.62 5.86 4.38
CA ALA A 92 9.93 4.77 3.46
C ALA A 92 11.10 5.15 2.56
N GLU A 93 12.03 4.21 2.41
CA GLU A 93 13.07 4.27 1.38
C GLU A 93 12.44 4.24 -0.02
N PRO A 94 13.11 4.79 -1.05
CA PRO A 94 12.58 4.82 -2.40
C PRO A 94 12.37 3.40 -2.93
N ARG A 95 11.26 3.18 -3.64
CA ARG A 95 10.93 1.88 -4.23
C ARG A 95 11.27 1.89 -5.71
N ALA A 96 11.92 0.83 -6.19
CA ALA A 96 12.09 0.59 -7.61
C ALA A 96 10.76 0.17 -8.24
N LEU A 97 9.93 1.15 -8.59
CA LEU A 97 8.65 0.97 -9.26
C LEU A 97 8.74 1.46 -10.70
N ASP A 98 8.10 0.75 -11.62
CA ASP A 98 7.91 1.26 -12.96
C ASP A 98 7.02 2.51 -12.91
N ALA A 99 7.56 3.64 -13.35
CA ALA A 99 6.81 4.88 -13.43
C ALA A 99 5.66 4.74 -14.45
N PRO A 100 4.47 5.30 -14.17
CA PRO A 100 3.37 5.30 -15.11
C PRO A 100 3.78 6.06 -16.38
N GLY A 101 3.30 5.59 -17.53
CA GLY A 101 3.54 6.31 -18.79
C GLY A 101 2.90 7.70 -18.73
N VAL A 102 3.59 8.73 -19.21
CA VAL A 102 3.03 10.08 -19.34
C VAL A 102 2.56 10.30 -20.76
N ILE A 103 1.33 10.78 -20.94
CA ILE A 103 0.81 11.16 -22.26
C ILE A 103 0.01 12.45 -22.18
N ALA A 104 0.24 13.35 -23.13
CA ALA A 104 -0.51 14.60 -23.21
C ALA A 104 -1.81 14.42 -23.98
N ALA A 105 -2.87 15.13 -23.57
CA ALA A 105 -4.17 15.05 -24.25
C ALA A 105 -4.14 15.50 -25.72
N HIS A 106 -3.15 16.29 -26.12
CA HIS A 106 -2.95 16.72 -27.50
C HIS A 106 -2.08 15.76 -28.34
N ASP A 107 -1.56 14.70 -27.72
CA ASP A 107 -0.82 13.67 -28.43
C ASP A 107 -1.77 12.86 -29.33
N GLY A 108 -1.36 12.59 -30.57
CA GLY A 108 -2.14 11.78 -31.51
C GLY A 108 -2.38 10.35 -31.03
N ASP A 109 -1.50 9.82 -30.16
CA ASP A 109 -1.64 8.48 -29.59
C ASP A 109 -2.48 8.45 -28.29
N TYR A 110 -2.97 9.60 -27.79
CA TYR A 110 -3.68 9.72 -26.52
C TYR A 110 -4.85 8.74 -26.37
N VAL A 111 -5.80 8.77 -27.31
CA VAL A 111 -6.99 7.90 -27.28
C VAL A 111 -6.61 6.42 -27.43
N LYS A 112 -5.56 6.13 -28.22
CA LYS A 112 -5.05 4.78 -28.42
C LYS A 112 -4.40 4.23 -27.16
N ALA A 113 -3.64 5.04 -26.42
CA ALA A 113 -3.05 4.65 -25.14
C ALA A 113 -4.14 4.30 -24.11
N LEU A 114 -5.17 5.14 -23.98
CA LEU A 114 -6.32 4.89 -23.09
C LEU A 114 -7.08 3.62 -23.48
N THR A 115 -7.32 3.40 -24.77
CA THR A 115 -7.98 2.19 -25.28
C THR A 115 -7.14 0.95 -25.01
N THR A 116 -5.82 1.03 -25.18
CA THR A 116 -4.88 -0.06 -24.90
C THR A 116 -4.89 -0.42 -23.41
N LEU A 117 -4.90 0.58 -22.52
CA LEU A 117 -4.98 0.35 -21.09
C LEU A 117 -6.27 -0.40 -20.70
N ARG A 118 -7.41 0.01 -21.25
CA ARG A 118 -8.71 -0.68 -21.05
C ARG A 118 -8.69 -2.11 -21.57
N ALA A 119 -8.17 -2.32 -22.79
CA ALA A 119 -8.05 -3.65 -23.38
C ALA A 119 -7.16 -4.58 -22.52
N ARG A 120 -6.03 -4.07 -22.01
CA ARG A 120 -5.16 -4.79 -21.07
C ARG A 120 -5.89 -5.15 -19.78
N ARG A 121 -6.66 -4.22 -19.20
CA ARG A 121 -7.46 -4.48 -17.99
C ARG A 121 -8.48 -5.60 -18.21
N ARG A 122 -9.27 -5.53 -19.29
CA ARG A 122 -10.23 -6.59 -19.64
C ARG A 122 -9.54 -7.93 -19.81
N GLY A 123 -8.42 -7.96 -20.56
CA GLY A 123 -7.64 -9.17 -20.76
C GLY A 123 -7.16 -9.79 -19.44
N ARG A 124 -6.60 -8.98 -18.53
CA ARG A 124 -6.15 -9.43 -17.20
C ARG A 124 -7.30 -9.97 -16.34
N VAL A 125 -8.43 -9.27 -16.29
CA VAL A 125 -9.62 -9.71 -15.54
C VAL A 125 -10.18 -11.03 -16.11
N SER A 126 -10.29 -11.14 -17.43
CA SER A 126 -10.73 -12.38 -18.08
C SER A 126 -9.75 -13.53 -17.84
N ALA A 127 -8.44 -13.28 -17.91
CA ALA A 127 -7.42 -14.29 -17.64
C ALA A 127 -7.47 -14.78 -16.17
N ARG A 128 -7.69 -13.87 -15.21
CA ARG A 128 -7.92 -14.19 -13.80
C ARG A 128 -9.09 -15.13 -13.62
N ALA A 129 -10.24 -14.77 -14.18
CA ALA A 129 -11.45 -15.58 -14.10
C ALA A 129 -11.27 -16.95 -14.76
N ALA A 130 -10.62 -17.00 -15.92
CA ALA A 130 -10.33 -18.25 -16.63
C ALA A 130 -9.38 -19.16 -15.85
N ALA A 131 -8.30 -18.60 -15.27
CA ALA A 131 -7.35 -19.35 -14.46
C ALA A 131 -8.02 -19.96 -13.21
N ALA A 132 -8.84 -19.17 -12.51
CA ALA A 132 -9.58 -19.65 -11.33
C ALA A 132 -10.59 -20.75 -11.70
N ALA A 133 -11.34 -20.56 -12.79
CA ALA A 133 -12.29 -21.56 -13.26
C ALA A 133 -11.60 -22.87 -13.68
N LEU A 134 -10.46 -22.77 -14.38
CA LEU A 134 -9.67 -23.93 -14.81
C LEU A 134 -9.07 -24.68 -13.60
N ALA A 135 -8.52 -23.95 -12.64
CA ALA A 135 -7.99 -24.51 -11.39
C ALA A 135 -9.07 -25.29 -10.63
N GLN A 136 -10.28 -24.71 -10.51
CA GLN A 136 -11.41 -25.38 -9.87
C GLN A 136 -11.81 -26.68 -10.59
N ARG A 137 -11.76 -26.71 -11.93
CA ARG A 137 -12.05 -27.94 -12.69
C ARG A 137 -10.98 -29.01 -12.50
N LEU A 138 -9.71 -28.64 -12.45
CA LEU A 138 -8.61 -29.58 -12.18
C LEU A 138 -8.64 -30.10 -10.73
N GLN A 139 -9.03 -29.26 -9.77
CA GLN A 139 -9.35 -29.73 -8.42
C GLN A 139 -10.45 -30.79 -8.43
N GLY A 140 -11.50 -30.61 -9.23
CA GLY A 140 -12.56 -31.62 -9.39
C GLY A 140 -12.07 -32.96 -9.94
N VAL A 141 -11.00 -32.97 -10.75
CA VAL A 141 -10.34 -34.21 -11.21
C VAL A 141 -9.63 -34.89 -10.04
N MET A 142 -8.87 -34.14 -9.23
CA MET A 142 -8.20 -34.67 -8.04
C MET A 142 -9.20 -35.23 -7.03
N ASP A 143 -10.24 -34.48 -6.71
CA ASP A 143 -11.33 -34.87 -5.81
C ASP A 143 -12.04 -36.16 -6.25
N SER A 144 -12.21 -36.36 -7.56
CA SER A 144 -12.87 -37.55 -8.10
C SER A 144 -12.07 -38.84 -7.87
N ILE A 145 -10.75 -38.73 -7.74
CA ILE A 145 -9.87 -39.84 -7.38
C ILE A 145 -9.84 -39.99 -5.86
N ALA A 146 -9.65 -38.89 -5.13
CA ALA A 146 -9.53 -38.89 -3.67
C ALA A 146 -10.79 -39.43 -2.95
N ARG A 147 -11.98 -39.17 -3.50
CA ARG A 147 -13.26 -39.65 -2.95
C ARG A 147 -13.67 -41.04 -3.44
N CYS A 148 -12.92 -41.62 -4.38
CA CYS A 148 -13.23 -42.94 -4.90
C CYS A 148 -12.79 -44.02 -3.90
N GLU A 149 -13.70 -44.93 -3.57
CA GLU A 149 -13.42 -46.09 -2.72
C GLU A 149 -13.12 -47.32 -3.59
N GLY A 150 -12.01 -48.01 -3.33
CA GLY A 150 -11.66 -49.26 -4.00
C GLY A 150 -10.20 -49.37 -4.41
N ASP A 151 -9.96 -50.12 -5.48
CA ASP A 151 -8.62 -50.28 -6.04
C ASP A 151 -8.06 -48.92 -6.54
N PRO A 152 -6.89 -48.47 -6.05
CA PRO A 152 -6.33 -47.18 -6.44
C PRO A 152 -6.09 -47.04 -7.95
N ALA A 153 -5.76 -48.12 -8.65
CA ALA A 153 -5.56 -48.07 -10.10
C ALA A 153 -6.90 -47.86 -10.85
N ALA A 154 -7.96 -48.56 -10.46
CA ALA A 154 -9.31 -48.34 -10.99
C ALA A 154 -9.87 -46.95 -10.67
N CYS A 155 -9.61 -46.42 -9.47
CA CYS A 155 -10.05 -45.09 -9.08
C CYS A 155 -9.39 -43.98 -9.91
N ALA A 156 -8.16 -44.19 -10.39
CA ALA A 156 -7.44 -43.25 -11.25
C ALA A 156 -7.53 -43.57 -12.76
N ASP A 157 -8.39 -44.50 -13.16
CA ASP A 157 -8.65 -44.83 -14.56
C ASP A 157 -10.01 -44.25 -15.00
N PRO A 158 -10.05 -43.31 -15.96
CA PRO A 158 -11.31 -42.73 -16.46
C PRO A 158 -12.28 -43.76 -17.07
N GLN A 159 -11.81 -44.93 -17.52
CA GLN A 159 -12.70 -45.99 -18.02
C GLN A 159 -13.42 -46.74 -16.90
N SER A 160 -12.81 -46.76 -15.71
CA SER A 160 -13.29 -47.48 -14.53
C SER A 160 -13.97 -46.56 -13.51
N ASN A 161 -13.64 -45.26 -13.52
CA ASN A 161 -14.22 -44.23 -12.67
C ASN A 161 -15.01 -43.20 -13.49
N LEU A 162 -16.34 -43.34 -13.51
CA LEU A 162 -17.25 -42.43 -14.22
C LEU A 162 -17.22 -40.99 -13.70
N SER A 163 -16.96 -40.79 -12.40
CA SER A 163 -16.85 -39.44 -11.81
C SER A 163 -15.61 -38.74 -12.35
N LEU A 164 -14.48 -39.45 -12.41
CA LEU A 164 -13.24 -38.98 -13.03
C LEU A 164 -13.42 -38.68 -14.52
N ALA A 165 -14.10 -39.54 -15.28
CA ALA A 165 -14.39 -39.27 -16.70
C ALA A 165 -15.18 -37.98 -16.90
N ARG A 166 -16.21 -37.73 -16.07
CA ARG A 166 -17.00 -36.50 -16.11
C ARG A 166 -16.20 -35.27 -15.69
N ALA A 167 -15.37 -35.40 -14.66
CA ALA A 167 -14.49 -34.32 -14.20
C ALA A 167 -13.47 -33.95 -15.28
N ALA A 168 -12.85 -34.93 -15.93
CA ALA A 168 -11.93 -34.72 -17.04
C ALA A 168 -12.62 -34.01 -18.23
N GLU A 169 -13.85 -34.41 -18.58
CA GLU A 169 -14.60 -33.74 -19.64
C GLU A 169 -14.98 -32.30 -19.27
N ALA A 170 -15.39 -32.06 -18.03
CA ALA A 170 -15.65 -30.71 -17.54
C ALA A 170 -14.38 -29.83 -17.53
N ALA A 171 -13.21 -30.42 -17.23
CA ALA A 171 -11.93 -29.75 -17.32
C ALA A 171 -11.57 -29.38 -18.78
N ARG A 172 -11.76 -30.31 -19.73
CA ARG A 172 -11.60 -30.00 -21.18
C ARG A 172 -12.53 -28.89 -21.63
N GLY A 173 -13.80 -28.93 -21.21
CA GLY A 173 -14.78 -27.88 -21.50
C GLY A 173 -14.38 -26.50 -20.96
N ALA A 174 -13.57 -26.45 -19.90
CA ALA A 174 -12.98 -25.23 -19.35
C ALA A 174 -11.61 -24.85 -19.93
N GLY A 175 -11.11 -25.62 -20.92
CA GLY A 175 -9.85 -25.35 -21.61
C GLY A 175 -8.62 -26.09 -21.07
N ALA A 176 -8.79 -27.09 -20.19
CA ALA A 176 -7.69 -27.94 -19.77
C ALA A 176 -7.15 -28.76 -20.95
N THR A 177 -5.82 -28.82 -21.08
CA THR A 177 -5.18 -29.78 -21.97
C THR A 177 -5.15 -31.17 -21.31
N ASP A 178 -5.07 -32.23 -22.11
CA ASP A 178 -4.96 -33.60 -21.56
C ASP A 178 -3.72 -33.77 -20.66
N VAL A 179 -2.65 -33.01 -20.90
CA VAL A 179 -1.45 -33.00 -20.04
C VAL A 179 -1.80 -32.50 -18.63
N MET A 180 -2.52 -31.38 -18.52
CA MET A 180 -2.93 -30.83 -17.21
C MET A 180 -3.85 -31.78 -16.45
N ILE A 181 -4.73 -32.49 -17.16
CA ILE A 181 -5.61 -33.50 -16.56
C ILE A 181 -4.78 -34.68 -16.03
N LEU A 182 -3.81 -35.17 -16.82
CA LEU A 182 -2.91 -36.25 -16.39
C LEU A 182 -2.03 -35.83 -15.21
N ASP A 183 -1.57 -34.58 -15.16
CA ASP A 183 -0.84 -34.03 -14.02
C ASP A 183 -1.71 -34.01 -12.77
N ALA A 184 -2.95 -33.52 -12.86
CA ALA A 184 -3.90 -33.54 -11.75
C ALA A 184 -4.17 -34.98 -11.25
N MET A 185 -4.36 -35.93 -12.18
CA MET A 185 -4.51 -37.34 -11.83
C MET A 185 -3.26 -37.90 -11.13
N THR A 186 -2.08 -37.51 -11.58
CA THR A 186 -0.80 -37.95 -11.02
C THR A 186 -0.59 -37.40 -9.62
N LEU A 187 -0.87 -36.12 -9.39
CA LEU A 187 -0.81 -35.48 -8.07
C LEU A 187 -1.77 -36.15 -7.09
N ALA A 188 -3.03 -36.36 -7.48
CA ALA A 188 -4.00 -37.05 -6.64
C ALA A 188 -3.57 -38.48 -6.28
N ARG A 189 -2.99 -39.22 -7.23
CA ARG A 189 -2.42 -40.56 -6.96
C ARG A 189 -1.23 -40.53 -6.01
N ALA A 190 -0.47 -39.44 -5.99
CA ALA A 190 0.63 -39.24 -5.05
C ALA A 190 0.15 -38.83 -3.64
N GLY A 191 -1.15 -38.60 -3.46
CA GLY A 191 -1.75 -38.22 -2.18
C GLY A 191 -1.88 -36.71 -1.98
N GLU A 192 -1.59 -35.90 -3.00
CA GLU A 192 -1.87 -34.47 -2.97
C GLU A 192 -3.39 -34.23 -3.05
N ASP A 193 -3.90 -33.34 -2.21
CA ASP A 193 -5.32 -33.03 -2.10
C ASP A 193 -5.70 -31.66 -2.68
N LEU A 194 -4.69 -30.84 -3.02
CA LEU A 194 -4.90 -29.48 -3.51
C LEU A 194 -4.19 -29.23 -4.84
N TRP A 195 -4.95 -28.79 -5.84
CA TRP A 195 -4.41 -28.18 -7.05
C TRP A 195 -3.99 -26.74 -6.74
N SER A 196 -2.71 -26.56 -6.38
CA SER A 196 -2.14 -25.23 -6.17
C SER A 196 -1.86 -24.54 -7.51
N ALA A 197 -2.87 -23.81 -8.02
CA ALA A 197 -2.67 -22.83 -9.07
C ALA A 197 -2.67 -21.42 -8.46
N GLN A 198 -1.51 -20.99 -7.95
CA GLN A 198 -1.29 -19.58 -7.70
C GLN A 198 -1.06 -18.88 -9.02
N ALA A 199 -2.13 -18.39 -9.62
CA ALA A 199 -1.96 -17.40 -10.66
C ALA A 199 -1.45 -16.12 -9.98
N GLN A 200 -0.14 -15.89 -10.08
CA GLN A 200 0.51 -14.68 -9.61
C GLN A 200 0.04 -13.52 -10.48
N PHE A 201 -1.10 -12.98 -10.10
CA PHE A 201 -1.57 -11.73 -10.63
C PHE A 201 -1.13 -10.66 -9.66
N GLU A 202 -0.18 -9.82 -10.09
CA GLU A 202 0.29 -8.68 -9.31
C GLU A 202 -0.89 -7.96 -8.64
N SER A 203 -0.85 -7.93 -7.31
CA SER A 203 -1.79 -7.21 -6.47
C SER A 203 -1.54 -5.73 -6.64
N GLY A 204 -2.54 -5.01 -7.17
CA GLY A 204 -2.49 -3.57 -7.33
C GLY A 204 -1.60 -3.13 -8.50
N ASP A 205 -2.11 -3.22 -9.72
CA ASP A 205 -1.63 -2.33 -10.78
C ASP A 205 -1.99 -0.91 -10.32
N GLY A 206 -1.04 -0.21 -9.70
CA GLY A 206 -1.14 1.24 -9.53
C GLY A 206 -1.48 1.92 -10.88
N PRO A 207 -1.68 3.23 -10.91
CA PRO A 207 -1.91 3.91 -12.16
C PRO A 207 -0.84 3.54 -13.20
N GLY A 208 -1.28 3.08 -14.36
CA GLY A 208 -0.40 2.70 -15.47
C GLY A 208 -0.16 3.86 -16.43
N LEU A 209 -0.92 4.95 -16.29
CA LEU A 209 -0.87 6.11 -17.16
C LEU A 209 -1.18 7.40 -16.39
N ILE A 210 -0.43 8.46 -16.69
CA ILE A 210 -0.71 9.83 -16.28
C ILE A 210 -1.08 10.63 -17.53
N ALA A 211 -2.33 11.10 -17.57
CA ALA A 211 -2.84 11.97 -18.62
C ALA A 211 -2.57 13.43 -18.26
N ALA A 212 -1.76 14.13 -19.05
CA ALA A 212 -1.55 15.57 -18.92
C ALA A 212 -2.67 16.32 -19.66
N LEU A 213 -3.54 16.98 -18.91
CA LEU A 213 -4.68 17.72 -19.44
C LEU A 213 -4.49 19.22 -19.27
N PRO A 214 -4.74 20.03 -20.32
CA PRO A 214 -4.94 21.45 -20.11
C PRO A 214 -6.24 21.67 -19.34
N ALA A 215 -6.28 22.72 -18.51
CA ALA A 215 -7.45 23.04 -17.67
C ALA A 215 -8.77 23.16 -18.46
N SER A 216 -8.71 23.52 -19.75
CA SER A 216 -9.86 23.65 -20.65
C SER A 216 -10.48 22.32 -21.10
N LEU A 217 -9.75 21.20 -21.07
CA LEU A 217 -10.22 19.89 -21.51
C LEU A 217 -10.71 18.98 -20.38
N ALA A 218 -10.49 19.38 -19.13
CA ALA A 218 -10.76 18.55 -17.94
C ALA A 218 -12.21 18.03 -17.82
N GLN A 219 -13.20 18.71 -18.41
CA GLN A 219 -14.61 18.42 -18.18
C GLN A 219 -15.29 17.58 -19.28
N ASN A 220 -14.67 17.40 -20.46
CA ASN A 220 -15.34 16.79 -21.62
C ASN A 220 -14.60 15.60 -22.26
N ASP A 221 -13.57 15.07 -21.61
CA ASP A 221 -12.80 13.94 -22.13
C ASP A 221 -13.45 12.58 -21.77
N MET A 222 -14.32 12.10 -22.67
CA MET A 222 -15.02 10.83 -22.48
C MET A 222 -14.10 9.60 -22.60
N ALA A 223 -13.01 9.69 -23.34
CA ALA A 223 -12.05 8.59 -23.45
C ALA A 223 -11.32 8.40 -22.11
N LEU A 224 -10.89 9.51 -21.50
CA LEU A 224 -10.28 9.51 -20.18
C LEU A 224 -11.24 9.02 -19.11
N ALA A 225 -12.46 9.56 -19.07
CA ALA A 225 -13.48 9.15 -18.09
C ALA A 225 -13.78 7.64 -18.18
N ALA A 226 -13.94 7.11 -19.38
CA ALA A 226 -14.16 5.68 -19.60
C ALA A 226 -12.96 4.84 -19.16
N ALA A 227 -11.73 5.29 -19.41
CA ALA A 227 -10.52 4.60 -18.97
C ALA A 227 -10.37 4.63 -17.44
N ALA A 228 -10.58 5.79 -16.81
CA ALA A 228 -10.54 5.94 -15.36
C ALA A 228 -11.59 5.06 -14.67
N TRP A 229 -12.84 5.08 -15.15
CA TRP A 229 -13.92 4.25 -14.61
C TRP A 229 -13.65 2.75 -14.72
N GLU A 230 -13.19 2.30 -15.88
CA GLU A 230 -13.04 0.87 -16.14
C GLU A 230 -11.77 0.28 -15.52
N THR A 231 -10.71 1.08 -15.43
CA THR A 231 -9.39 0.60 -15.02
C THR A 231 -8.98 1.01 -13.63
N GLY A 232 -9.45 2.16 -13.13
CA GLY A 232 -8.94 2.80 -11.92
C GLY A 232 -7.47 3.20 -12.00
N ALA A 233 -6.84 3.08 -13.17
CA ALA A 233 -5.39 3.10 -13.35
C ALA A 233 -4.90 4.31 -14.16
N VAL A 234 -5.67 5.40 -14.17
CA VAL A 234 -5.30 6.64 -14.85
C VAL A 234 -5.29 7.79 -13.85
N VAL A 235 -4.18 8.53 -13.80
CA VAL A 235 -4.08 9.80 -13.07
C VAL A 235 -4.30 10.95 -14.05
N ALA A 236 -5.22 11.85 -13.72
CA ALA A 236 -5.44 13.08 -14.47
C ALA A 236 -4.64 14.22 -13.87
N ALA A 237 -3.69 14.77 -14.63
CA ALA A 237 -2.84 15.89 -14.22
C ALA A 237 -3.29 17.17 -14.93
N PHE A 238 -3.93 18.07 -14.19
CA PHE A 238 -4.59 19.27 -14.75
C PHE A 238 -3.71 20.53 -14.78
N ALA A 239 -2.57 20.51 -14.08
CA ALA A 239 -1.66 21.63 -14.00
C ALA A 239 -0.45 21.41 -14.92
N ASP A 240 0.06 22.50 -15.50
CA ASP A 240 1.24 22.43 -16.36
C ASP A 240 2.44 21.85 -15.62
N GLY A 241 3.10 20.89 -16.27
CA GLY A 241 4.21 20.13 -15.70
C GLY A 241 3.83 19.21 -14.53
N ALA A 242 2.56 19.06 -14.16
CA ALA A 242 2.18 18.15 -13.07
C ALA A 242 2.41 16.68 -13.44
N ALA A 243 2.13 16.29 -14.68
CA ALA A 243 2.32 14.92 -15.14
C ALA A 243 3.76 14.41 -15.01
N PRO A 244 4.80 15.09 -15.53
CA PRO A 244 6.19 14.67 -15.33
C PRO A 244 6.58 14.70 -13.84
N ARG A 245 6.13 15.69 -13.05
CA ARG A 245 6.39 15.71 -11.60
C ARG A 245 5.81 14.51 -10.86
N ILE A 246 4.59 14.08 -11.19
CA ILE A 246 3.95 12.89 -10.61
C ILE A 246 4.71 11.62 -11.02
N ALA A 247 5.19 11.55 -12.27
CA ALA A 247 6.00 10.43 -12.74
C ALA A 247 7.38 10.38 -12.06
N GLU A 248 8.03 11.54 -11.88
CA GLU A 248 9.32 11.65 -11.19
C GLU A 248 9.22 11.30 -9.71
N THR A 249 8.11 11.64 -9.04
CA THR A 249 7.88 11.23 -7.65
C THR A 249 7.28 9.83 -7.52
N TRP A 250 7.16 9.09 -8.63
CA TRP A 250 6.71 7.71 -8.61
C TRP A 250 7.78 6.82 -7.98
N GLY A 251 7.46 6.18 -6.86
CA GLY A 251 8.47 5.43 -6.08
C GLY A 251 9.48 6.30 -5.34
N ALA A 252 9.22 7.61 -5.23
CA ALA A 252 10.02 8.54 -4.42
C ALA A 252 10.20 8.04 -2.97
N THR A 253 11.24 8.55 -2.31
CA THR A 253 11.35 8.46 -0.86
C THR A 253 10.12 9.12 -0.25
N ARG A 254 9.39 8.40 0.60
CA ARG A 254 8.13 8.88 1.18
C ARG A 254 8.27 9.06 2.67
N GLY A 255 7.59 10.07 3.19
CA GLY A 255 7.42 10.25 4.63
C GLY A 255 5.98 10.58 4.92
N ALA A 256 5.53 10.29 6.13
CA ALA A 256 4.22 10.74 6.59
C ALA A 256 4.28 11.17 8.06
N VAL A 257 3.56 12.23 8.40
CA VAL A 257 3.39 12.75 9.77
C VAL A 257 1.96 12.47 10.22
N ASP A 258 1.78 11.77 11.33
CA ASP A 258 0.45 11.45 11.88
C ASP A 258 -0.17 12.67 12.56
N LEU A 259 -1.26 13.19 12.00
CA LEU A 259 -1.94 14.36 12.53
C LEU A 259 -2.54 14.14 13.92
N LEU A 260 -3.04 12.93 14.21
CA LEU A 260 -3.65 12.63 15.51
C LEU A 260 -2.63 12.64 16.65
N ALA A 261 -1.34 12.45 16.36
CA ALA A 261 -0.29 12.50 17.35
C ALA A 261 -0.10 13.90 17.99
N PHE A 262 -0.66 14.94 17.37
CA PHE A 262 -0.60 16.33 17.83
C PHE A 262 -1.92 16.83 18.41
N GLY A 263 -2.92 15.96 18.58
CA GLY A 263 -4.22 16.34 19.13
C GLY A 263 -5.15 16.98 18.09
N THR A 264 -6.19 17.66 18.56
CA THR A 264 -7.27 18.19 17.72
C THR A 264 -7.86 19.47 18.32
N GLY A 265 -8.51 20.30 17.49
CA GLY A 265 -9.21 21.49 17.93
C GLY A 265 -8.31 22.46 18.70
N ALA A 266 -8.75 22.91 19.88
CA ALA A 266 -8.01 23.85 20.71
C ALA A 266 -6.76 23.22 21.38
N ASP A 267 -6.71 21.89 21.49
CA ASP A 267 -5.61 21.16 22.11
C ASP A 267 -4.54 20.72 21.09
N PHE A 268 -4.65 21.18 19.84
CA PHE A 268 -3.69 20.89 18.78
C PHE A 268 -2.31 21.48 19.10
N ASP A 269 -1.31 20.63 19.25
CA ASP A 269 0.09 20.96 19.49
C ASP A 269 0.76 21.42 18.19
N ALA A 270 0.55 22.69 17.88
CA ALA A 270 0.91 23.27 16.61
C ALA A 270 2.43 23.43 16.43
N GLU A 271 3.16 23.70 17.52
CA GLU A 271 4.63 23.77 17.51
C GLU A 271 5.23 22.37 17.35
N GLY A 272 4.72 21.38 18.09
CA GLY A 272 5.17 20.00 17.94
C GLY A 272 4.91 19.44 16.53
N PHE A 273 3.79 19.84 15.90
CA PHE A 273 3.49 19.48 14.51
C PHE A 273 4.51 20.09 13.53
N ASP A 274 4.81 21.38 13.68
CA ASP A 274 5.78 22.07 12.81
C ASP A 274 7.18 21.44 12.95
N ASP A 275 7.60 21.13 14.18
CA ASP A 275 8.86 20.44 14.45
C ASP A 275 8.90 19.06 13.78
N ALA A 276 7.82 18.28 13.86
CA ALA A 276 7.76 16.95 13.25
C ALA A 276 7.76 17.01 11.71
N VAL A 277 7.08 17.99 11.12
CA VAL A 277 7.13 18.23 9.68
C VAL A 277 8.54 18.65 9.25
N GLY A 278 9.21 19.53 10.00
CA GLY A 278 10.59 19.92 9.75
C GLY A 278 11.57 18.74 9.85
N LEU A 279 11.42 17.89 10.87
CA LEU A 279 12.20 16.66 11.02
C LEU A 279 12.00 15.72 9.82
N ALA A 280 10.76 15.46 9.43
CA ALA A 280 10.45 14.61 8.28
C ALA A 280 11.01 15.19 6.97
N ALA A 281 10.88 16.50 6.78
CA ALA A 281 11.39 17.23 5.63
C ALA A 281 12.93 17.12 5.49
N ILE A 282 13.68 17.36 6.57
CA ILE A 282 15.15 17.19 6.57
C ILE A 282 15.51 15.73 6.32
N ALA A 283 14.81 14.79 6.97
CA ALA A 283 15.07 13.37 6.80
C ALA A 283 14.85 12.91 5.35
N LEU A 284 13.77 13.36 4.70
CA LEU A 284 13.51 13.08 3.29
C LEU A 284 14.56 13.71 2.37
N ALA A 285 14.93 14.97 2.60
CA ALA A 285 15.97 15.65 1.83
C ALA A 285 17.34 14.92 1.93
N ALA A 286 17.61 14.24 3.06
CA ALA A 286 18.83 13.48 3.28
C ALA A 286 19.02 12.30 2.32
N PHE A 287 17.92 11.68 1.83
CA PHE A 287 17.97 10.57 0.88
C PHE A 287 18.38 11.01 -0.53
N GLY A 288 18.23 12.29 -0.86
CA GLY A 288 18.42 12.81 -2.21
C GLY A 288 17.34 12.35 -3.19
N GLY A 289 17.21 13.06 -4.30
CA GLY A 289 16.20 12.77 -5.33
C GLY A 289 14.78 13.24 -4.99
N PRO A 290 13.77 12.77 -5.74
CA PRO A 290 12.37 13.13 -5.54
C PRO A 290 11.83 12.59 -4.20
N VAL A 291 11.05 13.41 -3.50
CA VAL A 291 10.43 13.06 -2.21
C VAL A 291 8.93 13.38 -2.17
N ALA A 292 8.21 12.67 -1.33
CA ALA A 292 6.80 12.91 -1.06
C ALA A 292 6.50 12.86 0.45
N LEU A 293 6.08 13.99 1.04
CA LEU A 293 5.63 14.06 2.43
C LEU A 293 4.11 14.09 2.49
N GLY A 294 3.51 13.10 3.16
CA GLY A 294 2.09 13.03 3.42
C GLY A 294 1.72 13.49 4.82
N LEU A 295 0.46 13.88 5.00
CA LEU A 295 -0.16 14.01 6.31
C LEU A 295 -1.03 12.78 6.56
N GLY A 296 -0.63 11.96 7.52
CA GLY A 296 -1.33 10.73 7.90
C GLY A 296 -2.56 11.03 8.75
N GLY A 297 -3.64 10.29 8.53
CA GLY A 297 -4.83 10.33 9.40
C GLY A 297 -5.68 11.59 9.25
N VAL A 298 -5.66 12.26 8.09
CA VAL A 298 -6.47 13.47 7.83
C VAL A 298 -7.95 13.24 8.12
N ALA A 299 -8.49 12.10 7.70
CA ALA A 299 -9.92 11.83 7.85
C ALA A 299 -10.30 11.54 9.31
N ASP A 300 -9.46 10.79 10.02
CA ASP A 300 -9.61 10.52 11.46
C ASP A 300 -9.47 11.81 12.28
N TRP A 301 -8.52 12.68 11.90
CA TRP A 301 -8.32 14.00 12.52
C TRP A 301 -9.52 14.94 12.31
N LEU A 302 -10.14 14.92 11.12
CA LEU A 302 -11.40 15.65 10.89
C LEU A 302 -12.54 15.07 11.71
N ALA A 303 -12.70 13.74 11.71
CA ALA A 303 -13.76 13.06 12.44
C ALA A 303 -13.66 13.31 13.96
N ALA A 304 -12.45 13.28 14.52
CA ALA A 304 -12.17 13.57 15.93
C ALA A 304 -12.53 15.01 16.35
N GLN A 305 -12.71 15.92 15.39
CA GLN A 305 -13.15 17.31 15.61
C GLN A 305 -14.64 17.51 15.32
N GLY A 306 -15.37 16.44 14.96
CA GLY A 306 -16.76 16.53 14.52
C GLY A 306 -16.94 17.19 13.16
N LEU A 307 -15.89 17.23 12.33
CA LEU A 307 -15.94 17.80 10.98
C LEU A 307 -16.25 16.70 9.96
N ALA A 308 -17.36 16.85 9.24
CA ALA A 308 -17.66 15.95 8.13
C ALA A 308 -16.65 16.16 6.99
N TYR A 309 -16.17 15.06 6.43
CA TYR A 309 -15.14 15.04 5.40
C TYR A 309 -15.53 15.87 4.15
N ASP A 310 -16.80 15.82 3.74
CA ASP A 310 -17.34 16.53 2.58
C ASP A 310 -17.91 17.94 2.92
N SER A 311 -17.70 18.43 4.13
CA SER A 311 -18.16 19.76 4.54
C SER A 311 -17.20 20.88 4.12
N ASN A 312 -17.72 22.11 3.99
CA ASN A 312 -16.89 23.30 3.78
C ASN A 312 -15.90 23.52 4.94
N ALA A 313 -16.33 23.27 6.17
CA ALA A 313 -15.48 23.40 7.35
C ALA A 313 -14.34 22.38 7.34
N GLY A 314 -14.60 21.12 7.00
CA GLY A 314 -13.58 20.09 6.81
C GLY A 314 -12.57 20.47 5.73
N ARG A 315 -13.05 20.92 4.56
CA ARG A 315 -12.16 21.41 3.48
C ARG A 315 -11.28 22.58 3.91
N LEU A 316 -11.83 23.52 4.69
CA LEU A 316 -11.07 24.66 5.21
C LEU A 316 -9.97 24.19 6.17
N ALA A 317 -10.31 23.32 7.13
CA ALA A 317 -9.36 22.77 8.10
C ALA A 317 -8.21 22.01 7.41
N VAL A 318 -8.52 21.17 6.40
CA VAL A 318 -7.50 20.47 5.61
C VAL A 318 -6.61 21.46 4.86
N ARG A 319 -7.17 22.49 4.25
CA ARG A 319 -6.38 23.52 3.55
C ARG A 319 -5.42 24.22 4.52
N GLU A 320 -5.89 24.59 5.69
CA GLU A 320 -5.09 25.28 6.71
C GLU A 320 -3.95 24.41 7.23
N ILE A 321 -4.20 23.13 7.53
CA ILE A 321 -3.14 22.24 8.03
C ILE A 321 -2.08 21.91 6.97
N TYR A 322 -2.49 21.73 5.70
CA TYR A 322 -1.54 21.55 4.60
C TYR A 322 -0.73 22.83 4.33
N GLN A 323 -1.34 24.01 4.48
CA GLN A 323 -0.62 25.27 4.36
C GLN A 323 0.42 25.41 5.47
N ARG A 324 0.07 25.09 6.71
CA ARG A 324 0.99 25.10 7.84
C ARG A 324 2.17 24.15 7.63
N ALA A 325 1.89 22.91 7.20
CA ALA A 325 2.93 21.93 6.89
C ALA A 325 3.89 22.45 5.80
N ARG A 326 3.37 23.14 4.78
CA ARG A 326 4.18 23.74 3.72
C ARG A 326 5.08 24.85 4.26
N GLU A 327 4.57 25.68 5.16
CA GLU A 327 5.33 26.75 5.80
C GLU A 327 6.46 26.18 6.68
N ALA A 328 6.20 25.10 7.41
CA ALA A 328 7.21 24.43 8.26
C ALA A 328 8.38 23.81 7.47
N MET A 329 8.23 23.58 6.16
CA MET A 329 9.28 23.02 5.30
C MET A 329 9.84 24.01 4.26
N ALA A 330 9.42 25.28 4.28
CA ALA A 330 9.69 26.23 3.20
C ALA A 330 11.18 26.46 2.92
N ASP A 331 12.02 26.40 3.95
CA ASP A 331 13.47 26.67 3.86
C ASP A 331 14.31 25.41 3.64
N ILE A 332 13.69 24.23 3.48
CA ILE A 332 14.40 22.95 3.33
C ILE A 332 14.54 22.63 1.83
N PRO A 333 15.77 22.54 1.31
CA PRO A 333 15.99 22.29 -0.12
C PRO A 333 15.69 20.82 -0.46
N MET A 334 14.53 20.56 -1.07
CA MET A 334 14.13 19.23 -1.52
C MET A 334 13.49 19.28 -2.91
N THR A 335 13.63 18.18 -3.67
CA THR A 335 12.90 17.99 -4.93
C THR A 335 11.62 17.21 -4.62
N GLY A 336 10.45 17.82 -4.81
CA GLY A 336 9.17 17.25 -4.38
C GLY A 336 8.55 18.09 -3.25
N GLY A 337 7.87 17.44 -2.30
CA GLY A 337 7.26 18.13 -1.16
C GLY A 337 5.99 17.46 -0.68
N LEU A 338 5.03 18.27 -0.22
CA LEU A 338 3.73 17.75 0.23
C LEU A 338 2.98 17.04 -0.90
N ALA A 339 2.49 15.85 -0.59
CA ALA A 339 1.76 15.00 -1.52
C ALA A 339 0.68 14.20 -0.81
N VAL A 340 -0.28 13.72 -1.60
CA VAL A 340 -1.29 12.74 -1.18
C VAL A 340 -0.99 11.45 -1.93
N PHE A 341 -0.81 10.35 -1.22
CA PHE A 341 -0.45 9.07 -1.81
C PHE A 341 -0.88 7.91 -0.92
N ASP A 342 -1.08 6.74 -1.54
CA ASP A 342 -1.28 5.49 -0.81
C ASP A 342 0.06 4.79 -0.60
N ASP A 343 0.30 4.36 0.64
CA ASP A 343 1.48 3.61 1.04
C ASP A 343 1.14 2.77 2.29
N PRO A 344 0.71 1.50 2.08
CA PRO A 344 0.28 0.63 3.18
C PRO A 344 1.35 0.44 4.27
N ASP A 345 2.62 0.35 3.89
CA ASP A 345 3.71 0.10 4.85
C ASP A 345 3.98 1.34 5.72
N LEU A 346 3.85 2.55 5.16
CA LEU A 346 3.89 3.78 5.96
C LEU A 346 2.68 3.88 6.88
N ALA A 347 1.48 3.58 6.38
CA ALA A 347 0.26 3.60 7.17
C ALA A 347 0.37 2.63 8.36
N LEU A 348 0.82 1.40 8.14
CA LEU A 348 1.04 0.41 9.21
C LEU A 348 2.04 0.90 10.27
N ARG A 349 3.16 1.50 9.85
CA ARG A 349 4.15 2.07 10.78
C ARG A 349 3.63 3.25 11.59
N LEU A 350 2.66 3.98 11.05
CA LEU A 350 1.90 5.02 11.75
C LEU A 350 0.68 4.49 12.53
N GLY A 351 0.47 3.17 12.60
CA GLY A 351 -0.66 2.59 13.32
C GLY A 351 -2.01 2.71 12.59
N GLY A 352 -1.98 2.74 11.26
CA GLY A 352 -3.15 2.83 10.38
C GLY A 352 -3.40 4.22 9.80
N ALA A 353 -2.66 5.25 10.23
CA ALA A 353 -2.82 6.61 9.72
C ALA A 353 -2.35 6.74 8.27
N SER A 354 -3.28 6.65 7.33
CA SER A 354 -3.00 6.73 5.89
C SER A 354 -2.69 8.16 5.42
N ALA A 355 -1.68 8.29 4.55
CA ALA A 355 -1.32 9.52 3.85
C ALA A 355 -2.15 9.76 2.57
N ALA A 356 -3.10 8.87 2.26
CA ALA A 356 -3.94 8.99 1.07
C ALA A 356 -5.00 10.10 1.19
N ALA A 357 -5.12 10.69 2.39
CA ALA A 357 -6.16 11.65 2.74
C ALA A 357 -7.56 11.19 2.28
N ALA A 358 -7.79 9.88 2.21
CA ALA A 358 -9.06 9.33 1.73
C ALA A 358 -10.14 9.51 2.80
N PRO A 359 -11.44 9.56 2.43
CA PRO A 359 -12.52 9.65 3.40
C PRO A 359 -12.43 8.54 4.47
N TRP A 360 -12.81 8.88 5.70
CA TRP A 360 -12.87 7.92 6.78
C TRP A 360 -13.93 6.87 6.46
N LEU A 361 -13.55 5.60 6.45
CA LEU A 361 -14.48 4.49 6.22
C LEU A 361 -15.35 4.19 7.46
N GLY A 362 -15.13 4.91 8.57
CA GLY A 362 -15.76 4.60 9.85
C GLY A 362 -15.12 3.39 10.53
N PRO A 363 -15.64 2.96 11.68
CA PRO A 363 -15.34 1.66 12.25
C PRO A 363 -16.07 0.57 11.44
N VAL A 364 -16.11 0.63 10.11
CA VAL A 364 -16.84 -0.36 9.31
C VAL A 364 -15.86 -1.43 8.88
N THR A 365 -15.94 -2.60 9.50
CA THR A 365 -15.26 -3.81 9.02
C THR A 365 -16.22 -4.65 8.17
N VAL A 366 -15.68 -5.68 7.53
CA VAL A 366 -16.44 -6.64 6.75
C VAL A 366 -16.43 -7.96 7.51
N ALA A 367 -17.61 -8.43 7.90
CA ALA A 367 -17.81 -9.78 8.41
C ALA A 367 -18.28 -10.68 7.27
N GLU A 368 -17.64 -11.84 7.12
CA GLU A 368 -18.15 -12.90 6.27
C GLU A 368 -19.19 -13.69 7.06
N THR A 369 -20.42 -13.77 6.53
CA THR A 369 -21.46 -14.63 7.09
C THR A 369 -21.17 -16.09 6.77
N GLU A 370 -21.82 -17.02 7.48
CA GLU A 370 -21.60 -18.47 7.32
C GLU A 370 -21.78 -19.00 5.88
N ASP A 371 -22.54 -18.27 5.05
CA ASP A 371 -22.77 -18.54 3.64
C ASP A 371 -21.77 -17.85 2.68
N GLY A 372 -20.72 -17.22 3.21
CA GLY A 372 -19.67 -16.55 2.44
C GLY A 372 -20.02 -15.14 1.96
N ALA A 373 -21.14 -14.57 2.42
CA ALA A 373 -21.53 -13.22 2.04
C ALA A 373 -20.81 -12.17 2.92
N LEU A 374 -20.23 -11.16 2.28
CA LEU A 374 -19.56 -10.06 2.95
C LEU A 374 -20.59 -9.01 3.42
N THR A 375 -20.73 -8.84 4.73
CA THR A 375 -21.58 -7.82 5.36
C THR A 375 -20.74 -6.75 6.06
N ARG A 376 -21.09 -5.48 5.84
CA ARG A 376 -20.49 -4.36 6.56
C ARG A 376 -21.02 -4.34 8.00
N VAL A 377 -20.12 -4.42 8.98
CA VAL A 377 -20.45 -4.35 10.41
C VAL A 377 -19.65 -3.24 11.08
N LEU A 378 -20.20 -2.67 12.15
CA LEU A 378 -19.46 -1.75 13.00
C LEU A 378 -18.48 -2.57 13.87
N SER A 379 -17.21 -2.16 13.86
CA SER A 379 -16.12 -2.66 14.68
C SER A 379 -16.19 -2.16 16.10
#